data_AF-A0A2C9L370-F1
#
_entry.id   AF-A0A2C9L370-F1
#
_cell.length_a   1.000
_cell.length_b   1.000
_cell.length_c   1.000
_cell.angle_alpha   90.00
_cell.angle_beta   90.00
_cell.angle_gamma   90.00
#
_symmetry.space_group_name_H-M   'P 1'
#
loop_
_entity.id
_entity.type
_entity.pdbx_description
1 polymer ?
#
loop_
_entity_poly.entity_id
_entity_poly.type
_entity_poly.pdbx_seq_one_letter_code
_entity_poly.pdbx_strand_id
1 'polypeptide(L)'
;MVKMNKHCLRMIFRQASSFHGDEKLSKFSYWKAFYERKSQAIGFDWFLDSHQVLGTVLESIENVFQRSTQLPKERQGKGNILSYLDLGCGTSELPSKVFMNCPHATSLVLLDFIPEALTYQLNKMLECKPLLKDSTCVGLVADVQKLPFASDTFNIIVDKVSDVRSELKIIISCTVVTMILHSNTAVLL
;
A
#
# COMPACT_ATOMS: atom_id res chain seq x y z
N MET A 1 24.32 13.06 12.75
CA MET A 1 23.05 13.31 13.47
C MET A 1 21.94 13.40 12.43
N VAL A 2 21.21 12.31 12.18
CA VAL A 2 20.18 12.23 11.13
C VAL A 2 18.86 12.79 11.69
N LYS A 3 18.27 13.78 11.01
CA LYS A 3 16.97 14.35 11.38
C LYS A 3 15.86 13.42 10.87
N MET A 4 15.13 12.83 11.82
CA MET A 4 13.98 11.95 11.60
C MET A 4 12.80 12.71 10.99
N ASN A 5 12.11 12.11 10.00
CA ASN A 5 10.77 12.54 9.62
C ASN A 5 9.73 11.68 10.36
N LYS A 6 8.99 12.27 11.31
CA LYS A 6 8.07 11.56 12.23
C LYS A 6 6.69 11.24 11.65
N HIS A 7 6.52 11.30 10.33
CA HIS A 7 5.18 11.43 9.71
C HIS A 7 4.81 10.34 8.71
N CYS A 8 5.58 9.27 8.63
CA CYS A 8 5.18 8.11 7.85
C CYS A 8 4.18 7.25 8.63
N LEU A 9 3.13 6.78 7.94
CA LEU A 9 2.14 5.85 8.45
C LEU A 9 2.22 4.54 7.68
N ARG A 10 2.38 3.43 8.41
CA ARG A 10 2.31 2.08 7.83
C ARG A 10 0.99 1.44 8.26
N MET A 11 0.19 1.02 7.29
CA MET A 11 -1.04 0.26 7.49
C MET A 11 -0.81 -1.19 7.07
N ILE A 12 -1.00 -2.11 8.01
CA ILE A 12 -0.93 -3.54 7.77
C ILE A 12 -2.30 -4.14 8.09
N PHE A 13 -2.90 -4.79 7.11
CA PHE A 13 -4.17 -5.49 7.29
C PHE A 13 -3.92 -6.99 7.42
N ARG A 14 -4.32 -7.58 8.56
CA ARG A 14 -4.21 -9.03 8.79
C ARG A 14 -5.53 -9.62 9.23
N GLN A 15 -5.89 -10.75 8.64
CA GLN A 15 -6.94 -11.63 9.16
C GLN A 15 -6.30 -12.69 10.04
N ALA A 16 -6.76 -12.84 11.28
CA ALA A 16 -6.30 -13.90 12.17
C ALA A 16 -6.74 -15.25 11.60
N SER A 17 -5.83 -15.94 10.92
CA SER A 17 -6.06 -17.29 10.43
C SER A 17 -4.84 -18.16 10.73
N SER A 18 -5.07 -19.33 11.30
CA SER A 18 -4.06 -20.32 11.64
C SER A 18 -3.70 -21.12 10.39
N PHE A 19 -2.90 -20.55 9.48
CA PHE A 19 -2.33 -21.33 8.39
C PHE A 19 -1.08 -22.07 8.88
N HIS A 20 -0.98 -23.36 8.54
CA HIS A 20 0.16 -24.25 8.81
C HIS A 20 0.84 -24.63 7.48
N GLY A 21 0.99 -23.68 6.55
CA GLY A 21 1.44 -23.95 5.16
C GLY A 21 2.32 -22.88 4.52
N ASP A 22 2.95 -22.04 5.34
CA ASP A 22 3.44 -20.69 4.99
C ASP A 22 4.61 -20.62 4.00
N GLU A 23 5.36 -21.71 3.81
CA GLU A 23 6.51 -21.72 2.89
C GLU A 23 6.15 -21.42 1.42
N LYS A 24 4.88 -21.61 1.03
CA LYS A 24 4.46 -21.38 -0.36
C LYS A 24 4.22 -19.91 -0.66
N LEU A 25 3.83 -19.10 0.33
CA LEU A 25 3.42 -17.70 0.12
C LEU A 25 4.60 -16.74 -0.05
N SER A 26 5.81 -17.14 0.33
CA SER A 26 7.03 -16.35 0.04
C SER A 26 7.65 -16.69 -1.32
N LYS A 27 7.17 -17.74 -2.01
CA LYS A 27 7.78 -18.24 -3.24
C LYS A 27 7.22 -17.51 -4.45
N PHE A 28 8.11 -16.88 -5.23
CA PHE A 28 7.79 -16.27 -6.53
C PHE A 28 6.98 -17.21 -7.43
N SER A 29 7.39 -18.48 -7.53
CA SER A 29 6.74 -19.47 -8.38
C SER A 29 5.28 -19.74 -8.01
N TYR A 30 4.93 -19.63 -6.72
CA TYR A 30 3.56 -19.77 -6.27
C TYR A 30 2.68 -18.63 -6.80
N TRP A 31 3.12 -17.38 -6.60
CA TRP A 31 2.37 -16.20 -7.03
C TRP A 31 2.31 -16.07 -8.55
N LYS A 32 3.41 -16.37 -9.24
CA LYS A 32 3.42 -16.43 -10.70
C LYS A 32 2.36 -17.42 -11.21
N ALA A 33 2.38 -18.66 -10.72
CA ALA A 33 1.37 -19.65 -11.10
C ALA A 33 -0.05 -19.27 -10.66
N PHE A 34 -0.21 -18.52 -9.56
CA PHE A 34 -1.51 -18.01 -9.14
C PHE A 34 -2.06 -16.99 -10.14
N TYR A 35 -1.28 -15.96 -10.50
CA TYR A 35 -1.70 -14.90 -11.43
C TYR A 35 -1.80 -15.38 -12.88
N GLU A 36 -1.08 -16.43 -13.28
CA GLU A 36 -1.27 -17.07 -14.58
C GLU A 36 -2.59 -17.87 -14.66
N ARG A 37 -2.99 -18.55 -13.58
CA ARG A 37 -4.20 -19.39 -13.56
C ARG A 37 -5.48 -18.60 -13.38
N LYS A 38 -5.48 -17.60 -12.52
CA LYS A 38 -6.59 -16.66 -12.39
C LYS A 38 -6.43 -15.65 -13.51
N SER A 39 -7.16 -15.86 -14.61
CA SER A 39 -7.10 -14.98 -15.78
C SER A 39 -7.06 -13.52 -15.34
N GLN A 40 -6.19 -12.74 -15.96
CA GLN A 40 -5.92 -11.31 -15.67
C GLN A 40 -7.16 -10.39 -15.80
N ALA A 41 -8.36 -10.93 -15.94
CA ALA A 41 -9.59 -10.20 -16.19
C ALA A 41 -10.36 -9.83 -14.90
N ILE A 42 -10.09 -10.49 -13.77
CA ILE A 42 -10.87 -10.26 -12.54
C ILE A 42 -9.93 -9.84 -11.41
N GLY A 43 -10.19 -8.66 -10.84
CA GLY A 43 -9.48 -8.18 -9.66
C GLY A 43 -9.67 -9.15 -8.49
N PHE A 44 -8.62 -9.34 -7.69
CA PHE A 44 -8.66 -10.31 -6.60
C PHE A 44 -8.14 -9.70 -5.30
N ASP A 45 -9.00 -9.79 -4.28
CA ASP A 45 -8.69 -9.41 -2.91
C ASP A 45 -8.54 -10.67 -2.05
N TRP A 46 -7.38 -10.82 -1.41
CA TRP A 46 -7.03 -12.06 -0.73
C TRP A 46 -7.80 -12.26 0.58
N PHE A 47 -7.66 -11.34 1.53
CA PHE A 47 -8.22 -11.47 2.89
C PHE A 47 -9.42 -10.55 3.12
N LEU A 48 -9.27 -9.29 2.73
CA LEU A 48 -10.28 -8.26 2.95
C LEU A 48 -10.63 -7.64 1.63
N ASP A 49 -11.91 -7.43 1.40
CA ASP A 49 -12.36 -6.73 0.21
C ASP A 49 -11.88 -5.28 0.25
N SER A 50 -11.44 -4.76 -0.90
CA SER A 50 -10.97 -3.37 -1.04
C SER A 50 -12.01 -2.34 -0.60
N HIS A 51 -13.32 -2.60 -0.75
CA HIS A 51 -14.38 -1.74 -0.22
C HIS A 51 -14.39 -1.68 1.31
N GLN A 52 -14.01 -2.76 1.99
CA GLN A 52 -14.00 -2.81 3.46
C GLN A 52 -12.87 -1.96 4.05
N VAL A 53 -11.74 -1.85 3.35
CA VAL A 53 -10.56 -1.14 3.85
C VAL A 53 -10.40 0.27 3.29
N LEU A 54 -11.06 0.60 2.18
CA LEU A 54 -10.93 1.90 1.50
C LEU A 54 -11.19 3.07 2.45
N GLY A 55 -12.29 3.04 3.22
CA GLY A 55 -12.64 4.13 4.13
C GLY A 55 -11.52 4.43 5.14
N THR A 56 -10.95 3.39 5.73
CA THR A 56 -9.86 3.54 6.71
C THR A 56 -8.56 4.01 6.07
N VAL A 57 -8.27 3.58 4.83
CA VAL A 57 -7.11 4.08 4.08
C VAL A 57 -7.29 5.57 3.80
N LEU A 58 -8.46 6.01 3.33
CA LEU A 58 -8.73 7.42 3.04
C LEU A 58 -8.68 8.30 4.29
N GLU A 59 -9.26 7.84 5.40
CA GLU A 59 -9.17 8.54 6.70
C GLU A 59 -7.72 8.67 7.18
N SER A 60 -6.93 7.62 7.00
CA SER A 60 -5.51 7.62 7.35
C SER A 60 -4.70 8.61 6.50
N ILE A 61 -5.01 8.69 5.20
CA ILE A 61 -4.43 9.68 4.28
C ILE A 61 -4.78 11.10 4.75
N GLU A 62 -6.04 11.36 5.10
CA GLU A 62 -6.48 12.66 5.63
C GLU A 62 -5.71 13.05 6.90
N ASN A 63 -5.57 12.12 7.85
CA ASN A 63 -4.83 12.36 9.09
C ASN A 63 -3.35 12.70 8.83
N VAL A 64 -2.70 12.00 7.89
CA VAL A 64 -1.31 12.28 7.50
C VAL A 64 -1.22 13.65 6.83
N PHE A 65 -2.17 13.98 5.95
CA PHE A 65 -2.23 15.27 5.28
C PHE A 65 -2.37 16.44 6.27
N GLN A 66 -3.31 16.38 7.21
CA GLN A 66 -3.53 17.42 8.19
C GLN A 66 -2.28 17.66 9.06
N ARG A 67 -1.59 16.60 9.47
CA ARG A 67 -0.34 16.71 10.24
C ARG A 67 0.77 17.38 9.42
N SER A 68 0.84 17.07 8.12
CA SER A 68 1.84 17.65 7.22
C SER A 68 1.62 19.14 6.95
N THR A 69 0.36 19.58 6.86
CA THR A 69 -0.01 20.98 6.57
C THR A 69 0.05 21.90 7.79
N GLN A 70 0.06 21.34 9.01
CA GLN A 70 0.28 22.10 10.25
C GLN A 70 1.76 22.49 10.47
N LEU A 71 2.69 21.96 9.66
CA LEU A 71 4.10 22.35 9.74
C LEU A 71 4.32 23.75 9.13
N PRO A 72 5.29 24.54 9.64
CA PRO A 72 5.65 25.83 9.07
C PRO A 72 5.93 25.72 7.56
N LYS A 73 5.51 26.72 6.77
CA LYS A 73 5.64 26.72 5.29
C LYS A 73 7.04 26.39 4.77
N GLU A 74 8.08 26.72 5.52
CA GLU A 74 9.48 26.40 5.20
C GLU A 74 9.81 24.89 5.23
N ARG A 75 8.97 24.10 5.89
CA ARG A 75 9.05 22.63 5.97
C ARG A 75 7.96 21.94 5.14
N GLN A 76 7.04 22.70 4.54
CA GLN A 76 6.07 22.15 3.60
C GLN A 76 6.81 21.87 2.29
N GLY A 77 6.77 20.62 1.83
CA GLY A 77 7.37 20.22 0.56
C GLY A 77 6.80 21.02 -0.60
N LYS A 78 7.49 21.03 -1.75
CA LYS A 78 6.98 21.64 -2.98
C LYS A 78 5.74 20.86 -3.44
N GLY A 79 4.57 21.44 -3.17
CA GLY A 79 3.26 20.83 -3.43
C GLY A 79 2.84 19.88 -2.31
N ASN A 80 1.58 20.00 -1.87
CA ASN A 80 1.00 19.10 -0.87
C ASN A 80 0.64 17.74 -1.53
N ILE A 81 1.59 17.12 -2.22
CA ILE A 81 1.44 15.82 -2.86
C ILE A 81 1.93 14.76 -1.87
N LEU A 82 1.07 13.83 -1.51
CA LEU A 82 1.40 12.71 -0.63
C LEU A 82 2.04 11.58 -1.42
N SER A 83 3.14 11.05 -0.91
CA SER A 83 3.78 9.83 -1.45
C SER A 83 3.14 8.59 -0.83
N TYR A 84 2.63 7.69 -1.68
CA TYR A 84 1.90 6.48 -1.30
C TYR A 84 2.57 5.26 -1.93
N LEU A 85 2.81 4.21 -1.13
CA LEU A 85 3.33 2.93 -1.58
C LEU A 85 2.32 1.81 -1.29
N ASP A 86 1.94 1.06 -2.32
CA ASP A 86 1.19 -0.20 -2.17
C ASP A 86 2.15 -1.38 -2.29
N LEU A 87 2.39 -2.09 -1.19
CA LEU A 87 3.29 -3.24 -1.12
C LEU A 87 2.55 -4.53 -1.45
N GLY A 88 3.07 -5.28 -2.42
CA GLY A 88 2.42 -6.52 -2.87
C GLY A 88 1.03 -6.22 -3.41
N CYS A 89 0.92 -5.21 -4.27
CA CYS A 89 -0.36 -4.67 -4.71
C CYS A 89 -1.23 -5.71 -5.43
N GLY A 90 -0.61 -6.76 -5.98
CA GLY A 90 -1.28 -7.86 -6.64
C GLY A 90 -2.25 -7.38 -7.71
N THR A 91 -3.41 -8.02 -7.78
CA THR A 91 -4.53 -7.59 -8.64
C THR A 91 -5.69 -7.00 -7.82
N SER A 92 -5.40 -6.47 -6.63
CA SER A 92 -6.39 -5.83 -5.78
C SER A 92 -6.98 -4.58 -6.44
N GLU A 93 -8.26 -4.29 -6.20
CA GLU A 93 -8.85 -3.01 -6.63
C GLU A 93 -8.56 -1.85 -5.67
N LEU A 94 -7.88 -2.10 -4.55
CA LEU A 94 -7.59 -1.05 -3.57
C LEU A 94 -6.80 0.13 -4.16
N PRO A 95 -5.71 -0.06 -4.93
CA PRO A 95 -4.93 1.07 -5.43
C PRO A 95 -5.74 1.97 -6.37
N SER A 96 -6.53 1.39 -7.27
CA SER A 96 -7.39 2.16 -8.18
C SER A 96 -8.51 2.88 -7.42
N LYS A 97 -9.12 2.24 -6.42
CA LYS A 97 -10.11 2.90 -5.55
C LYS A 97 -9.50 4.05 -4.77
N VAL A 98 -8.30 3.90 -4.21
CA VAL A 98 -7.59 5.01 -3.54
C VAL A 98 -7.34 6.14 -4.54
N PHE A 99 -6.82 5.83 -5.73
CA PHE A 99 -6.52 6.83 -6.75
C PHE A 99 -7.74 7.65 -7.20
N MET A 100 -8.89 7.00 -7.34
CA MET A 100 -10.14 7.65 -7.77
C MET A 100 -10.85 8.41 -6.64
N ASN A 101 -10.58 8.11 -5.37
CA ASN A 101 -11.34 8.65 -4.24
C ASN A 101 -10.48 9.49 -3.27
N CYS A 102 -9.16 9.53 -3.45
CA CYS A 102 -8.28 10.27 -2.54
C CYS A 102 -8.51 11.79 -2.66
N PRO A 103 -8.87 12.47 -1.56
CA PRO A 103 -9.14 13.92 -1.57
C PRO A 103 -7.87 14.76 -1.72
N HIS A 104 -6.69 14.14 -1.68
CA HIS A 104 -5.39 14.80 -1.77
C HIS A 104 -4.59 14.31 -2.99
N ALA A 105 -3.79 15.20 -3.55
CA ALA A 105 -2.91 14.85 -4.66
C ALA A 105 -1.92 13.80 -4.15
N THR A 106 -1.77 12.71 -4.90
CA THR A 106 -1.00 11.55 -4.44
C THR A 106 -0.08 11.04 -5.55
N SER A 107 1.16 10.74 -5.19
CA SER A 107 2.09 9.99 -6.04
C SER A 107 2.12 8.55 -5.57
N LEU A 108 1.43 7.68 -6.32
CA LEU A 108 1.28 6.27 -6.00
C LEU A 108 2.39 5.46 -6.65
N VAL A 109 3.01 4.59 -5.85
CA VAL A 109 3.89 3.53 -6.32
C VAL A 109 3.22 2.20 -6.03
N LEU A 110 2.96 1.43 -7.09
CA LEU A 110 2.45 0.07 -7.00
C LEU A 110 3.64 -0.89 -7.10
N LEU A 111 3.87 -1.68 -6.06
CA LEU A 111 5.00 -2.59 -6.00
C LEU A 111 4.51 -4.02 -5.92
N ASP A 112 5.01 -4.86 -6.82
CA ASP A 112 4.82 -6.30 -6.74
C ASP A 112 6.09 -7.02 -7.23
N PHE A 113 6.31 -8.21 -6.70
CA PHE A 113 7.41 -9.06 -7.18
C PHE A 113 7.03 -9.75 -8.51
N ILE A 114 5.74 -9.82 -8.85
CA ILE A 114 5.21 -10.45 -10.06
C ILE A 114 4.87 -9.41 -11.14
N PRO A 115 5.58 -9.37 -12.29
CA PRO A 115 5.33 -8.43 -13.38
C PRO A 115 3.90 -8.46 -13.96
N GLU A 116 3.28 -9.64 -13.99
CA GLU A 116 1.93 -9.84 -14.51
C GLU A 116 0.88 -9.12 -13.65
N ALA A 117 1.08 -9.10 -12.33
CA ALA A 117 0.22 -8.36 -11.40
C ALA A 117 0.32 -6.84 -11.65
N LEU A 118 1.53 -6.33 -11.90
CA LEU A 118 1.71 -4.91 -12.24
C LEU A 118 1.15 -4.54 -13.60
N THR A 119 1.24 -5.44 -14.58
CA THR A 119 0.61 -5.22 -15.88
C THR A 119 -0.90 -5.07 -15.74
N TYR A 120 -1.54 -5.92 -14.94
CA TYR A 120 -2.95 -5.78 -14.58
C TYR A 120 -3.23 -4.41 -13.95
N GLN A 121 -2.45 -4.04 -12.92
CA GLN A 121 -2.65 -2.77 -12.21
C GLN A 121 -2.49 -1.56 -13.13
N LEU A 122 -1.42 -1.49 -13.91
CA LEU A 122 -1.16 -0.36 -14.80
C LEU A 122 -2.26 -0.23 -15.86
N ASN A 123 -2.72 -1.34 -16.45
CA ASN A 123 -3.87 -1.31 -17.35
C ASN A 123 -5.13 -0.81 -16.65
N LYS A 124 -5.38 -1.25 -15.41
CA LYS A 124 -6.53 -0.77 -14.64
C LYS A 124 -6.45 0.73 -14.35
N MET A 125 -5.25 1.24 -14.08
CA MET A 125 -5.02 2.65 -13.80
C MET A 125 -5.23 3.54 -15.04
N LEU A 126 -5.04 3.02 -16.26
CA LEU A 126 -5.37 3.75 -17.50
C LEU A 126 -6.87 4.02 -17.66
N GLU A 127 -7.72 3.15 -17.10
CA GLU A 127 -9.18 3.32 -17.09
C GLU A 127 -9.66 4.28 -16.00
N CYS A 128 -8.82 4.53 -14.99
CA CYS A 128 -9.17 5.31 -13.81
C CYS A 128 -8.87 6.79 -14.03
N LYS A 129 -9.75 7.66 -13.53
CA LYS A 129 -9.49 9.10 -13.46
C LYS A 129 -9.20 9.46 -12.00
N PRO A 130 -8.03 10.04 -11.70
CA PRO A 130 -7.78 10.48 -10.33
C PRO A 130 -8.75 11.60 -9.95
N LEU A 131 -9.08 11.68 -8.67
CA LEU A 131 -9.93 12.76 -8.17
C LEU A 131 -9.26 14.13 -8.36
N LEU A 132 -7.93 14.18 -8.16
CA LEU A 132 -7.11 15.37 -8.38
C LEU A 132 -6.12 15.15 -9.53
N LYS A 133 -6.02 16.15 -10.42
CA LYS A 133 -5.23 16.06 -11.67
C LYS A 133 -3.73 15.88 -11.44
N ASP A 134 -3.23 16.29 -10.29
CA ASP A 134 -1.80 16.21 -9.94
C ASP A 134 -1.42 14.83 -9.39
N SER A 135 -2.40 13.93 -9.20
CA SER A 135 -2.11 12.56 -8.77
C SER A 135 -1.48 11.74 -9.90
N THR A 136 -0.47 10.95 -9.54
CA THR A 136 0.30 10.12 -10.46
C THR A 136 0.37 8.68 -9.96
N CYS A 137 0.60 7.73 -10.86
CA CYS A 137 0.80 6.33 -10.53
C CYS A 137 1.93 5.74 -11.36
N VAL A 138 2.82 4.99 -10.72
CA VAL A 138 3.86 4.19 -11.38
C VAL A 138 3.90 2.78 -10.82
N GLY A 139 4.29 1.81 -11.64
CA GLY A 139 4.48 0.42 -11.25
C GLY A 139 5.97 0.09 -11.11
N LEU A 140 6.33 -0.71 -10.11
CA LEU A 140 7.70 -1.12 -9.86
C LEU A 140 7.78 -2.61 -9.53
N VAL A 141 8.49 -3.37 -10.37
CA VAL A 141 8.81 -4.78 -10.08
C VAL A 141 9.95 -4.81 -9.06
N ALA A 142 9.67 -5.27 -7.84
CA ALA A 142 10.70 -5.43 -6.81
C ALA A 142 10.29 -6.47 -5.74
N ASP A 143 11.29 -7.08 -5.12
CA ASP A 143 11.10 -7.89 -3.91
C ASP A 143 11.00 -6.96 -2.69
N VAL A 144 9.95 -7.12 -1.89
CA VAL A 144 9.73 -6.33 -0.66
C VAL A 144 10.83 -6.50 0.38
N GLN A 145 11.63 -7.58 0.31
CA GLN A 145 12.81 -7.78 1.15
C GLN A 145 14.00 -6.91 0.73
N LYS A 146 13.97 -6.33 -0.48
CA LYS A 146 15.05 -5.53 -1.07
C LYS A 146 14.48 -4.30 -1.79
N LEU A 147 13.81 -3.43 -1.03
CA LEU A 147 13.20 -2.22 -1.57
C LEU A 147 14.26 -1.24 -2.11
N PRO A 148 14.10 -0.70 -3.33
CA PRO A 148 15.04 0.27 -3.92
C PRO A 148 14.70 1.71 -3.50
N PHE A 149 14.27 1.90 -2.25
CA PHE A 149 13.87 3.21 -1.72
C PHE A 149 14.74 3.62 -0.55
N ALA A 150 15.02 4.92 -0.46
CA ALA A 150 15.65 5.47 0.74
C ALA A 150 14.64 5.46 1.91
N SER A 151 15.17 5.57 3.14
CA SER A 151 14.33 5.84 4.31
C SER A 151 13.52 7.12 4.12
N ASP A 152 12.33 7.16 4.73
CA ASP A 152 11.42 8.32 4.73
C ASP A 152 10.98 8.79 3.33
N THR A 153 10.96 7.90 2.35
CA THR A 153 10.49 8.19 0.97
C THR A 153 8.97 8.34 0.86
N PHE A 154 8.21 7.62 1.69
CA PHE A 154 6.75 7.55 1.59
C PHE A 154 6.05 8.12 2.82
N ASN A 155 4.95 8.85 2.60
CA ASN A 155 4.05 9.30 3.65
C ASN A 155 3.12 8.18 4.11
N ILE A 156 2.61 7.39 3.16
CA ILE A 156 1.73 6.25 3.41
C ILE A 156 2.33 4.99 2.78
N ILE A 157 2.36 3.91 3.55
CA ILE A 157 2.67 2.56 3.07
C ILE A 157 1.51 1.65 3.43
N VAL A 158 0.91 1.01 2.42
CA VAL A 158 -0.15 0.02 2.58
C VAL A 158 0.39 -1.37 2.26
N ASP A 159 0.13 -2.30 3.16
CA ASP A 159 0.42 -3.71 2.99
C ASP A 159 -0.84 -4.51 3.31
N LYS A 160 -1.48 -4.99 2.25
CA LYS A 160 -2.71 -5.79 2.33
C LYS A 160 -2.42 -7.30 2.31
N VAL A 161 -1.21 -7.69 1.92
CA VAL A 161 -0.92 -9.09 1.59
C VAL A 161 0.51 -9.42 1.99
N SER A 162 0.76 -9.52 3.30
CA SER A 162 2.00 -10.13 3.74
C SER A 162 1.87 -10.77 5.13
N ASP A 163 1.57 -12.08 5.13
CA ASP A 163 1.97 -12.95 6.24
C ASP A 163 3.47 -13.24 6.13
N VAL A 164 4.29 -12.18 6.16
CA VAL A 164 5.71 -12.37 6.41
C VAL A 164 5.87 -12.36 7.92
N ARG A 165 5.98 -13.56 8.49
CA ARG A 165 6.51 -13.78 9.84
C ARG A 165 8.01 -13.50 9.95
N SER A 166 8.71 -13.15 8.87
CA SER A 166 10.05 -12.59 9.03
C SER A 166 9.90 -11.12 9.40
N GLU A 167 10.44 -10.76 10.55
CA GLU A 167 10.75 -9.40 10.95
C GLU A 167 11.27 -8.57 9.77
N LEU A 168 10.39 -7.93 9.01
CA LEU A 168 10.74 -6.80 8.16
C LEU A 168 11.02 -5.65 9.12
N LYS A 169 12.22 -5.70 9.73
CA LYS A 169 12.95 -4.55 10.27
C LYS A 169 13.35 -3.65 9.11
N ILE A 170 12.37 -3.20 8.34
CA ILE A 170 12.51 -1.98 7.59
C ILE A 170 12.48 -0.89 8.67
N ILE A 171 13.67 -0.41 9.03
CA ILE A 171 13.85 0.79 9.85
C ILE A 171 13.36 1.96 8.98
N ILE A 172 12.06 2.20 8.99
CA ILE A 172 11.50 3.50 8.65
C ILE A 172 10.78 3.93 9.92
N SER A 173 11.15 5.11 10.42
CA SER A 173 10.65 5.68 11.67
C SER A 173 9.20 6.16 11.49
N CYS A 174 8.28 5.23 11.24
CA CYS A 174 6.85 5.46 11.03
C CYS A 174 6.08 5.08 12.30
N THR A 175 5.00 5.81 12.61
CA THR A 175 3.96 5.25 13.48
C THR A 175 3.34 4.07 12.72
N VAL A 176 3.52 2.85 13.22
CA VAL A 176 2.85 1.67 12.66
C VAL A 176 1.45 1.65 13.25
N VAL A 177 0.44 1.72 12.40
CA VAL A 177 -0.95 1.44 12.81
C VAL A 177 -1.25 0.03 12.32
N THR A 178 -1.33 -0.91 13.25
CA THR A 178 -1.70 -2.28 12.92
C THR A 178 -3.21 -2.42 13.11
N MET A 179 -3.94 -2.64 12.02
CA MET A 179 -5.35 -3.00 12.13
C MET A 179 -5.48 -4.52 12.09
N ILE A 180 -5.82 -5.10 13.25
CA ILE A 180 -6.20 -6.50 13.33
C ILE A 180 -7.71 -6.56 13.31
N LEU A 181 -8.27 -7.06 12.20
CA LEU A 181 -9.71 -7.26 12.05
C LEU A 181 -10.07 -8.63 12.63
N HIS A 182 -10.63 -8.65 13.85
CA HIS A 182 -11.33 -9.82 14.38
C HIS A 182 -12.79 -9.71 13.95
N SER A 183 -13.28 -10.69 13.18
CA SER A 183 -14.70 -10.96 12.90
C SER A 183 -15.64 -9.75 13.15
N ASN A 184 -15.75 -8.89 12.13
CA ASN A 184 -16.62 -7.70 12.06
C ASN A 184 -16.33 -6.54 13.03
N THR A 185 -15.16 -6.46 13.65
CA THR A 185 -14.74 -5.26 14.39
C THR A 185 -13.29 -4.88 14.06
N ALA A 186 -13.11 -3.67 13.53
CA ALA A 186 -11.80 -3.07 13.35
C ALA A 186 -11.29 -2.56 14.71
N VAL A 187 -10.19 -3.12 15.21
CA VAL A 187 -9.50 -2.59 16.38
C VAL A 187 -8.20 -1.94 15.91
N LEU A 188 -8.08 -0.63 16.15
CA LEU A 188 -6.86 0.13 15.96
C LEU A 188 -5.93 -0.18 17.15
N LEU A 189 -4.75 -0.74 16.91
CA LEU A 189 -3.70 -0.96 17.92
C LEU A 189 -2.54 0.02 17.71
#